data_AF-X6L8M8-F1
#
_entry.id   AF-X6L8M8-F1
#
_cell.length_a   1.000
_cell.length_b   1.000
_cell.length_c   1.000
_cell.angle_alpha   90.00
_cell.angle_beta   90.00
_cell.angle_gamma   90.00
#
_symmetry.space_group_name_H-M   'P 1'
#
loop_
_entity.id
_entity.type
_entity.pdbx_description
1 polymer ?
#
loop_
_entity_poly.entity_id
_entity_poly.type
_entity_poly.pdbx_seq_one_letter_code
_entity_poly.pdbx_strand_id
1 'polypeptide(L)'
;MSGLKDKDPWGLKDKDPCVRIYYAKSLGIIAAKASEKQLENAIHTLIDGFKDEHENTRYLFAISLGVISTNLTDKQLEGVFNALPNELKNIYFDSYRKALEEISTKWNEKQSEK
;
A
#
# COMPACT_ATOMS: atom_id res chain seq x y z
N MET A 1 28.24 20.15 -16.87
CA MET A 1 28.19 19.42 -15.58
C MET A 1 27.16 20.09 -14.69
N SER A 2 26.00 19.45 -14.51
CA SER A 2 24.96 19.59 -13.45
C SER A 2 23.59 19.34 -14.08
N GLY A 3 22.65 18.58 -13.52
CA GLY A 3 22.65 17.67 -12.39
C GLY A 3 21.52 16.67 -12.66
N LEU A 4 21.86 15.44 -13.02
CA LEU A 4 20.91 14.34 -13.23
C LEU A 4 20.58 13.61 -11.91
N LYS A 5 20.60 14.32 -10.77
CA LYS A 5 20.59 13.65 -9.45
C LYS A 5 19.23 13.43 -8.79
N ASP A 6 18.13 13.98 -9.30
CA ASP A 6 16.84 13.91 -8.58
C ASP A 6 15.69 13.27 -9.40
N LYS A 7 15.99 12.32 -10.28
CA LYS A 7 14.92 11.50 -10.87
C LYS A 7 14.53 10.45 -9.83
N ASP A 8 13.37 10.62 -9.20
CA ASP A 8 12.76 9.54 -8.44
C ASP A 8 12.45 8.39 -9.40
N PRO A 9 13.23 7.29 -9.38
CA PRO A 9 13.10 6.21 -10.35
C PRO A 9 11.73 5.51 -10.26
N TRP A 10 11.02 5.74 -9.16
CA TRP A 10 9.84 5.00 -8.75
C TRP A 10 8.55 5.82 -8.87
N GLY A 11 8.61 7.06 -9.36
CA GLY A 11 7.43 7.91 -9.58
C GLY A 11 6.61 8.21 -8.31
N LEU A 12 7.13 7.92 -7.12
CA LEU A 12 6.47 8.14 -5.83
C LEU A 12 6.50 9.62 -5.42
N LYS A 13 7.45 10.38 -5.96
CA LYS A 13 7.61 11.83 -5.83
C LYS A 13 7.20 12.57 -7.11
N ASP A 14 6.53 11.88 -8.05
CA ASP A 14 5.98 12.54 -9.23
C ASP A 14 4.96 13.60 -8.80
N LYS A 15 4.87 14.72 -9.53
CA LYS A 15 3.93 15.80 -9.19
C LYS A 15 2.49 15.39 -9.51
N ASP A 16 2.29 14.50 -10.47
CA ASP A 16 0.98 14.01 -10.87
C ASP A 16 0.47 12.94 -9.86
N PRO A 17 -0.66 13.21 -9.17
CA PRO A 17 -1.27 12.25 -8.26
C PRO A 17 -1.65 10.93 -8.94
N CYS A 18 -2.08 10.95 -10.20
CA CYS A 18 -2.44 9.75 -10.95
C CYS A 18 -1.22 8.85 -11.20
N VAL A 19 -0.06 9.44 -11.48
CA VAL A 19 1.21 8.70 -11.66
C VAL A 19 1.62 8.04 -10.35
N ARG A 20 1.54 8.76 -9.23
CA ARG A 20 1.81 8.19 -7.90
C ARG A 20 0.86 7.03 -7.56
N ILE A 21 -0.43 7.18 -7.85
CA ILE A 21 -1.46 6.16 -7.62
C ILE A 21 -1.18 4.89 -8.44
N TYR A 22 -0.87 5.04 -9.72
CA TYR A 22 -0.59 3.91 -10.60
C TYR A 22 0.67 3.16 -10.15
N TYR A 23 1.70 3.89 -9.73
CA TYR A 23 2.92 3.30 -9.19
C TYR A 23 2.70 2.55 -7.88
N ALA A 24 2.01 3.15 -6.90
CA ALA A 24 1.72 2.51 -5.63
C ALA A 24 0.90 1.22 -5.80
N LYS A 25 -0.09 1.23 -6.70
CA LYS A 25 -0.86 0.03 -7.07
C LYS A 25 0.01 -1.05 -7.72
N SER A 26 0.87 -0.64 -8.67
CA SER A 26 1.77 -1.57 -9.36
C SER A 26 2.80 -2.19 -8.42
N LEU A 27 3.36 -1.40 -7.50
CA LEU A 27 4.22 -1.86 -6.41
C LEU A 27 3.51 -2.87 -5.51
N GLY A 28 2.25 -2.63 -5.15
CA GLY A 28 1.46 -3.58 -4.36
C GLY A 28 1.25 -4.93 -5.06
N ILE A 29 0.95 -4.90 -6.36
CA ILE A 29 0.79 -6.13 -7.16
C ILE A 29 2.12 -6.88 -7.32
N ILE A 30 3.22 -6.16 -7.52
CA ILE A 30 4.56 -6.75 -7.64
C ILE A 30 5.01 -7.32 -6.30
N ALA A 31 4.79 -6.61 -5.19
CA ALA A 31 5.14 -7.07 -3.84
C ALA A 31 4.41 -8.37 -3.47
N ALA A 32 3.14 -8.52 -3.87
CA ALA A 32 2.39 -9.77 -3.70
C ALA A 32 2.95 -10.96 -4.51
N LYS A 33 3.82 -10.72 -5.49
CA LYS A 33 4.51 -11.74 -6.32
C LYS A 33 6.02 -11.80 -6.06
N ALA A 34 6.54 -11.00 -5.12
CA ALA A 34 7.97 -10.82 -4.90
C ALA A 34 8.51 -11.76 -3.81
N SER A 35 9.85 -11.85 -3.72
CA SER A 35 10.51 -12.54 -2.59
C SER A 35 10.15 -11.88 -1.25
N GLU A 36 10.23 -12.63 -0.14
CA GLU A 36 9.92 -12.10 1.21
C GLU A 36 10.61 -10.77 1.51
N LYS A 37 11.89 -10.64 1.13
CA LYS A 37 12.68 -9.42 1.32
C LYS A 37 12.17 -8.22 0.52
N GLN A 38 11.68 -8.44 -0.70
CA GLN A 38 11.12 -7.37 -1.53
C GLN A 38 9.77 -6.91 -1.01
N LEU A 39 8.96 -7.86 -0.52
CA LEU A 39 7.69 -7.57 0.13
C LEU A 39 7.90 -6.77 1.43
N GLU A 40 8.87 -7.16 2.25
CA GLU A 40 9.24 -6.42 3.46
C GLU A 40 9.69 -4.98 3.15
N ASN A 41 10.54 -4.79 2.15
CA ASN A 41 10.96 -3.46 1.69
C ASN A 41 9.78 -2.61 1.20
N ALA A 42 8.83 -3.23 0.48
CA ALA A 42 7.62 -2.54 0.02
C ALA A 42 6.75 -2.11 1.20
N ILE A 43 6.52 -2.99 2.18
CA ILE A 43 5.78 -2.68 3.41
C ILE A 43 6.43 -1.52 4.17
N HIS A 44 7.75 -1.54 4.37
CA HIS A 44 8.46 -0.44 5.03
C HIS A 44 8.31 0.88 4.27
N THR A 45 8.43 0.85 2.93
CA THR A 45 8.23 2.05 2.09
C THR A 45 6.82 2.61 2.25
N LEU A 46 5.80 1.75 2.33
CA LEU A 46 4.42 2.18 2.52
C LEU A 46 4.20 2.79 3.90
N ILE A 47 4.75 2.18 4.96
CA ILE A 47 4.69 2.71 6.33
C ILE A 47 5.38 4.08 6.41
N ASP A 48 6.53 4.24 5.77
CA ASP A 48 7.21 5.54 5.71
C ASP A 48 6.40 6.58 4.95
N GLY A 49 5.64 6.17 3.92
CA GLY A 49 4.71 7.04 3.20
C GLY A 49 3.57 7.61 4.05
N PHE A 50 3.25 7.00 5.19
CA PHE A 50 2.27 7.58 6.14
C PHE A 50 2.82 8.81 6.86
N LYS A 51 4.13 9.07 6.78
CA LYS A 51 4.78 10.27 7.33
C LYS A 51 4.76 11.45 6.36
N ASP A 52 4.17 11.28 5.17
CA ASP A 52 4.05 12.35 4.18
C ASP A 52 3.28 13.54 4.74
N GLU A 53 3.67 14.76 4.35
CA GLU A 53 3.04 16.00 4.83
C GLU A 53 1.61 16.17 4.32
N HIS A 54 1.31 15.62 3.15
CA HIS A 54 0.00 15.73 2.52
C HIS A 54 -0.92 14.60 2.97
N GLU A 55 -2.06 14.98 3.55
CA GLU A 55 -3.08 14.03 4.02
C GLU A 55 -3.55 13.07 2.94
N ASN A 56 -3.77 13.57 1.71
CA ASN A 56 -4.15 12.73 0.57
C ASN A 56 -3.09 11.68 0.26
N THR A 57 -1.80 12.02 0.36
CA THR A 57 -0.71 11.07 0.14
C THR A 57 -0.69 10.02 1.24
N ARG A 58 -0.79 10.41 2.51
CA ARG A 58 -0.89 9.47 3.64
C ARG A 58 -2.05 8.49 3.47
N TYR A 59 -3.22 9.00 3.08
CA TYR A 59 -4.41 8.19 2.85
C TYR A 59 -4.21 7.17 1.71
N LEU A 60 -3.52 7.55 0.63
CA LEU A 60 -3.19 6.64 -0.47
C LEU A 60 -2.25 5.52 -0.02
N PHE A 61 -1.21 5.84 0.74
CA PHE A 61 -0.32 4.82 1.32
C PHE A 61 -1.07 3.86 2.24
N ALA A 62 -2.03 4.36 3.03
CA ALA A 62 -2.87 3.53 3.87
C ALA A 62 -3.78 2.59 3.08
N ILE A 63 -4.42 3.07 2.01
CA ILE A 63 -5.19 2.21 1.10
C ILE A 63 -4.29 1.13 0.51
N SER A 64 -3.13 1.50 -0.02
CA SER A 64 -2.21 0.54 -0.63
C SER A 64 -1.75 -0.53 0.36
N LEU A 65 -1.36 -0.14 1.58
CA LEU A 65 -0.97 -1.08 2.63
C LEU A 65 -2.13 -1.99 3.04
N GLY A 66 -3.35 -1.44 3.17
CA GLY A 66 -4.56 -2.22 3.44
C GLY A 66 -4.84 -3.27 2.37
N VAL A 67 -4.76 -2.90 1.10
CA VAL A 67 -4.96 -3.84 -0.02
C VAL A 67 -3.89 -4.94 -0.07
N ILE A 68 -2.62 -4.60 0.16
CA ILE A 68 -1.55 -5.60 0.20
C ILE A 68 -1.77 -6.57 1.36
N SER A 69 -2.20 -6.04 2.51
CA SER A 69 -2.42 -6.81 3.74
C SER A 69 -3.47 -7.91 3.58
N THR A 70 -4.41 -7.79 2.64
CA THR A 70 -5.40 -8.86 2.38
C THR A 70 -4.80 -10.13 1.76
N ASN A 71 -3.53 -10.07 1.33
CA ASN A 71 -2.81 -11.17 0.72
C ASN A 71 -1.57 -11.60 1.54
N LEU A 72 -1.39 -11.04 2.74
CA LEU A 72 -0.27 -11.37 3.62
C LEU A 72 -0.60 -12.59 4.49
N THR A 73 0.44 -13.33 4.89
CA THR A 73 0.33 -14.35 5.93
C THR A 73 0.16 -13.72 7.32
N ASP A 74 -0.36 -14.47 8.29
CA ASP A 74 -0.52 -13.99 9.67
C ASP A 74 0.79 -13.44 10.27
N LYS A 75 1.91 -14.12 10.01
CA LYS A 75 3.24 -13.69 10.46
C LYS A 75 3.66 -12.34 9.85
N GLN A 76 3.34 -12.11 8.58
CA GLN A 76 3.65 -10.85 7.90
C GLN A 76 2.72 -9.73 8.37
N LEU A 77 1.44 -10.04 8.60
CA LEU A 77 0.48 -9.09 9.19
C LEU A 77 0.90 -8.64 10.58
N GLU A 78 1.39 -9.56 11.41
CA GLU A 78 1.96 -9.22 12.72
C GLU A 78 3.16 -8.26 12.57
N GLY A 79 4.03 -8.49 11.58
CA GLY A 79 5.12 -7.59 11.23
C GLY A 79 4.64 -6.18 10.88
N VAL A 80 3.62 -6.06 10.02
CA VAL A 80 3.00 -4.77 9.67
C VAL A 80 2.46 -4.07 10.91
N PHE A 81 1.70 -4.79 11.76
CA PHE A 81 1.10 -4.23 12.96
C PHE A 81 2.13 -3.73 13.98
N ASN A 82 3.24 -4.47 14.12
CA ASN A 82 4.32 -4.12 15.04
C ASN A 82 5.17 -2.94 14.52
N ALA A 83 5.30 -2.79 13.20
CA ALA A 83 6.05 -1.69 12.58
C ALA A 83 5.24 -0.38 12.51
N LEU A 84 3.91 -0.44 12.58
CA LEU A 84 3.03 0.73 12.51
C LEU A 84 3.03 1.54 13.83
N PRO A 85 3.32 2.85 13.78
CA PRO A 85 3.08 3.76 14.88
C PRO A 85 1.62 3.74 15.34
N ASN A 86 1.38 3.93 16.63
CA ASN A 86 0.04 3.82 17.21
C ASN A 86 -0.95 4.82 16.59
N GLU A 87 -0.50 6.03 16.27
CA GLU A 87 -1.31 7.07 15.62
C GLU A 87 -1.77 6.69 14.19
N LEU A 88 -1.10 5.74 13.55
CA LEU A 88 -1.39 5.30 12.19
C LEU A 88 -2.24 4.03 12.11
N LYS A 89 -2.39 3.31 13.22
CA LYS A 89 -3.12 2.03 13.28
C LYS A 89 -4.58 2.17 12.88
N ASN A 90 -5.26 3.24 13.32
CA ASN A 90 -6.67 3.45 12.99
C ASN A 90 -6.88 3.60 11.47
N ILE A 91 -6.05 4.42 10.82
CA ILE A 91 -6.12 4.66 9.37
C ILE A 91 -5.84 3.36 8.62
N TYR A 92 -4.81 2.62 9.05
CA TYR A 92 -4.49 1.30 8.49
C TYR A 92 -5.65 0.32 8.62
N PHE A 93 -6.24 0.17 9.82
CA PHE A 93 -7.34 -0.76 10.06
C PHE A 93 -8.58 -0.43 9.24
N ASP A 94 -8.91 0.86 9.11
CA ASP A 94 -10.02 1.29 8.26
C ASP A 94 -9.76 0.95 6.78
N SER A 95 -8.54 1.17 6.29
CA SER A 95 -8.15 0.80 4.92
C SER A 95 -8.17 -0.71 4.70
N TYR A 96 -7.68 -1.49 5.66
CA TYR A 96 -7.69 -2.96 5.59
C TYR A 96 -9.11 -3.52 5.60
N ARG A 97 -9.98 -3.02 6.49
CA ARG A 97 -11.40 -3.40 6.54
C ARG A 97 -12.10 -3.10 5.21
N LYS A 98 -11.94 -1.89 4.67
CA LYS A 98 -12.52 -1.51 3.37
C LYS A 98 -12.06 -2.44 2.24
N ALA A 99 -10.78 -2.80 2.21
CA ALA A 99 -10.26 -3.73 1.21
C ALA A 99 -10.91 -5.12 1.31
N LEU A 100 -11.12 -5.63 2.52
CA LEU A 100 -11.83 -6.89 2.75
C LEU A 100 -13.32 -6.81 2.35
N GLU A 101 -13.99 -5.70 2.67
CA GLU A 101 -15.39 -5.46 2.27
C GLU A 101 -15.52 -5.47 0.74
N GLU A 102 -14.64 -4.77 0.01
CA GLU A 102 -14.64 -4.77 -1.45
C GLU A 102 -14.39 -6.16 -2.06
N ILE A 103 -13.52 -6.97 -1.44
CA ILE A 103 -13.28 -8.35 -1.90
C ILE A 103 -14.53 -9.21 -1.66
N SER A 104 -15.17 -9.04 -0.51
CA SER A 104 -16.40 -9.75 -0.14
C SER A 104 -17.56 -9.43 -1.08
N THR A 105 -17.78 -8.15 -1.40
CA THR A 105 -18.87 -7.75 -2.31
C THR A 105 -18.66 -8.30 -3.73
N LYS A 106 -17.44 -8.20 -4.27
CA LYS A 106 -17.08 -8.76 -5.59
C LYS A 106 -17.25 -10.27 -5.66
N TRP A 107 -17.02 -10.98 -4.56
CA TRP A 107 -17.26 -12.42 -4.50
C TRP A 107 -18.75 -12.75 -4.58
N ASN A 108 -19.58 -12.03 -3.83
CA ASN A 108 -21.02 -12.24 -3.81
C ASN A 108 -21.68 -11.94 -5.17
N GLU A 109 -21.24 -10.90 -5.86
CA GLU A 109 -21.67 -10.59 -7.23
C GLU A 109 -21.38 -11.75 -8.19
N LYS A 110 -20.14 -12.28 -8.18
CA LYS A 110 -19.73 -13.41 -9.05
C LYS A 110 -20.49 -14.71 -8.80
N GLN A 111 -20.94 -14.97 -7.56
CA GLN A 111 -21.75 -16.15 -7.26
C GLN A 111 -23.22 -15.96 -7.65
N SER A 112 -23.72 -14.72 -7.66
CA SER A 112 -25.10 -14.41 -8.05
C SER A 112 -25.37 -14.47 -9.56
N GLU A 113 -24.32 -14.48 -10.38
CA GLU A 113 -24.39 -14.62 -11.85
C GLU A 113 -24.39 -16.09 -12.33
N LYS A 114 -24.37 -17.06 -11.40
CA LYS A 114 -24.47 -18.50 -11.68
C LYS A 114 -25.83 -19.05 -11.29
#